data_AF-A0A844FLF9-F1
#
_entry.id   AF-A0A844FLF9-F1
#
_cell.length_a   1.000
_cell.length_b   1.000
_cell.length_c   1.000
_cell.angle_alpha   90.00
_cell.angle_beta   90.00
_cell.angle_gamma   90.00
#
_symmetry.space_group_name_H-M   'P 1'
#
loop_
_entity.id
_entity.type
_entity.pdbx_description
1 polymer ?
#
loop_
_entity_poly.entity_id
_entity_poly.type
_entity_poly.pdbx_seq_one_letter_code
_entity_poly.pdbx_strand_id
1 'polypeptide(L)'
;MSLNMTPAAYAKNLLDMAIPALVCWGILALSMWRDRSRYRNTVLCFIALLLTIPVVSALFGPWQEAAFAAIALLITLVIFCVPVILIINGVQRIKKEGTRFQNLLSLFLGLVVGAGEICTVLVILLPYLGVFQSMTEHVALKASLLSMIFVFIAVSVVYGSLVFVAFMFYTLLLQIVPHKHDFDYIIIHGSGLIGGSRVSKLLADRLDKAISLYKKDPTPPMMIPSGGQGGRRRCL
;
A
#
# COMPACT_ATOMS: atom_id res chain seq x y z
N MET A 1 9.81 25.31 17.59
CA MET A 1 10.43 26.65 17.32
C MET A 1 9.38 27.60 16.73
N SER A 2 8.29 27.89 17.46
CA SER A 2 7.06 28.49 16.90
C SER A 2 6.54 29.73 17.64
N LEU A 3 7.11 30.10 18.79
CA LEU A 3 6.52 31.11 19.69
C LEU A 3 6.74 32.58 19.27
N ASN A 4 7.45 32.87 18.17
CA ASN A 4 7.84 34.24 17.81
C ASN A 4 7.57 34.65 16.34
N MET A 5 6.79 33.88 15.58
CA MET A 5 6.45 34.29 14.21
C MET A 5 5.23 35.20 14.20
N THR A 6 5.33 36.32 13.47
CA THR A 6 4.18 37.20 13.23
C THR A 6 3.07 36.44 12.48
N PRO A 7 1.78 36.76 12.70
CA PRO A 7 0.67 36.06 12.02
C PRO A 7 0.81 36.03 10.50
N ALA A 8 1.39 37.09 9.91
CA ALA A 8 1.67 37.17 8.48
C ALA A 8 2.77 36.20 8.02
N ALA A 9 3.83 36.02 8.80
CA ALA A 9 4.90 35.06 8.48
C ALA A 9 4.40 33.61 8.57
N TYR A 10 3.56 33.32 9.55
CA TYR A 10 2.93 32.01 9.70
C TYR A 10 1.98 31.69 8.52
N ALA A 11 1.14 32.66 8.11
CA ALA A 11 0.25 32.49 6.96
C ALA A 11 1.03 32.25 5.66
N LYS A 12 2.14 32.96 5.47
CA LYS A 12 3.02 32.75 4.30
C LYS A 12 3.62 31.35 4.28
N ASN A 13 4.16 30.88 5.41
CA ASN A 13 4.73 29.53 5.50
C ASN A 13 3.67 28.44 5.26
N LEU A 14 2.45 28.64 5.77
CA LEU A 14 1.34 27.73 5.53
C LEU A 14 0.97 27.66 4.04
N LEU A 15 0.93 28.82 3.35
CA LEU A 15 0.67 28.89 1.92
C LEU A 15 1.79 28.21 1.11
N ASP A 16 3.05 28.48 1.45
CA ASP A 16 4.22 27.87 0.79
C ASP A 16 4.20 26.33 0.90
N MET A 17 3.72 25.78 2.02
CA MET A 17 3.54 24.34 2.21
C MET A 17 2.28 23.79 1.51
N ALA A 18 1.19 24.56 1.49
CA ALA A 18 -0.09 24.13 0.94
C ALA A 18 -0.10 24.11 -0.60
N ILE A 19 0.57 25.07 -1.26
CA ILE A 19 0.63 25.15 -2.73
C ILE A 19 1.10 23.84 -3.38
N PRO A 20 2.26 23.26 -3.02
CA PRO A 20 2.72 22.02 -3.65
C PRO A 20 1.78 20.84 -3.35
N ALA A 21 1.22 20.77 -2.13
CA ALA A 21 0.25 19.73 -1.77
C ALA A 21 -1.02 19.82 -2.65
N LEU A 22 -1.59 21.01 -2.79
CA LEU A 22 -2.78 21.26 -3.61
C LEU A 22 -2.53 20.97 -5.09
N VAL A 23 -1.36 21.39 -5.61
CA VAL A 23 -0.96 21.08 -6.99
C VAL A 23 -0.87 19.56 -7.21
N CYS A 24 -0.23 18.82 -6.31
CA CYS A 24 -0.13 17.37 -6.41
C CYS A 24 -1.50 16.68 -6.32
N TRP A 25 -2.39 17.12 -5.43
CA TRP A 25 -3.76 16.63 -5.35
C TRP A 25 -4.58 16.94 -6.61
N GLY A 26 -4.41 18.13 -7.19
CA GLY A 26 -5.03 18.52 -8.46
C GLY A 26 -4.55 17.64 -9.62
N ILE A 27 -3.24 17.40 -9.73
CA ILE A 27 -2.67 16.49 -10.74
C ILE A 27 -3.19 15.06 -10.55
N LEU A 28 -3.27 14.58 -9.31
CA LEU A 28 -3.84 13.27 -9.01
C LEU A 28 -5.30 13.18 -9.43
N ALA A 29 -6.13 14.18 -9.12
CA ALA A 29 -7.54 14.23 -9.50
C ALA A 29 -7.71 14.22 -11.03
N LEU A 30 -6.94 15.02 -11.76
CA LEU A 30 -6.94 15.03 -13.22
C LEU A 30 -6.47 13.69 -13.81
N SER A 31 -5.43 13.09 -13.25
CA SER A 31 -4.92 11.79 -13.68
C SER A 31 -5.95 10.68 -13.44
N MET A 32 -6.68 10.74 -12.32
CA MET A 32 -7.78 9.83 -11.99
C MET A 32 -8.99 10.00 -12.91
N TRP A 33 -9.31 11.23 -13.31
CA TRP A 33 -10.40 11.49 -14.26
C TRP A 33 -10.07 10.98 -15.66
N ARG A 34 -8.82 11.13 -16.09
CA ARG A 34 -8.38 10.65 -17.40
C ARG A 34 -8.26 9.13 -17.44
N ASP A 35 -7.52 8.54 -16.49
CA ASP A 35 -7.28 7.10 -16.43
C ASP A 35 -7.03 6.61 -15.00
N ARG A 36 -8.01 5.88 -14.46
CA ARG A 36 -8.02 5.38 -13.08
C ARG A 36 -7.03 4.24 -12.82
N SER A 37 -6.73 3.42 -13.82
CA SER A 37 -5.95 2.18 -13.65
C SER A 37 -4.43 2.36 -13.78
N ARG A 38 -3.94 3.59 -14.04
CA ARG A 38 -2.52 3.84 -14.22
C ARG A 38 -1.78 3.72 -12.88
N TYR A 39 -0.77 2.85 -12.82
CA TYR A 39 0.12 2.69 -11.67
C TYR A 39 0.80 4.01 -11.21
N ARG A 40 0.99 4.95 -12.14
CA ARG A 40 1.51 6.31 -11.85
C ARG A 40 0.68 7.05 -10.79
N ASN A 41 -0.62 6.81 -10.72
CA ASN A 41 -1.50 7.47 -9.76
C ASN A 41 -1.19 7.05 -8.32
N THR A 42 -0.69 5.83 -8.10
CA THR A 42 -0.23 5.39 -6.78
C THR A 42 0.94 6.23 -6.29
N VAL A 43 1.93 6.48 -7.17
CA VAL A 43 3.11 7.30 -6.85
C VAL A 43 2.69 8.75 -6.60
N LEU A 44 1.80 9.29 -7.43
CA LEU A 44 1.25 10.64 -7.23
C LEU A 44 0.48 10.75 -5.91
N CYS A 45 -0.29 9.72 -5.56
CA CYS A 45 -1.00 9.65 -4.27
C CYS A 45 -0.02 9.62 -3.10
N PHE A 46 1.08 8.86 -3.20
CA PHE A 46 2.10 8.82 -2.17
C PHE A 46 2.76 10.19 -1.97
N ILE A 47 3.17 10.85 -3.05
CA ILE A 47 3.76 12.20 -3.00
C ILE A 47 2.76 13.20 -2.39
N ALA A 48 1.49 13.16 -2.83
CA ALA A 48 0.45 14.03 -2.30
C ALA A 48 0.25 13.83 -0.80
N LEU A 49 0.22 12.58 -0.31
CA LEU A 49 0.11 12.28 1.12
C LEU A 49 1.32 12.80 1.91
N LEU A 50 2.54 12.60 1.42
CA LEU A 50 3.74 13.11 2.08
C LEU A 50 3.72 14.64 2.21
N LEU A 51 3.29 15.35 1.17
CA LEU A 51 3.18 16.81 1.18
C LEU A 51 2.05 17.32 2.10
N THR A 52 1.03 16.52 2.39
CA THR A 52 -0.02 16.91 3.34
C THR A 52 0.42 16.88 4.81
N ILE A 53 1.40 16.06 5.18
CA ILE A 53 1.86 15.93 6.58
C ILE A 53 2.29 17.28 7.19
N PRO A 54 3.19 18.07 6.56
CA PRO A 54 3.60 19.37 7.12
C PRO A 54 2.45 20.38 7.15
N VAL A 55 1.55 20.35 6.15
CA VAL A 55 0.38 21.24 6.10
C VAL A 55 -0.55 20.95 7.28
N VAL A 56 -0.90 19.67 7.49
CA VAL A 56 -1.77 19.25 8.60
C VAL A 56 -1.12 19.56 9.95
N SER A 57 0.18 19.30 10.09
CA SER A 57 0.92 19.60 11.32
C SER A 57 0.93 21.10 11.62
N ALA A 58 1.10 21.94 10.58
CA ALA A 58 1.07 23.38 10.71
C ALA A 58 -0.30 23.85 11.23
N LEU A 59 -1.44 23.24 10.84
CA LEU A 59 -2.77 23.65 11.33
C LEU A 59 -2.92 23.64 12.87
N PHE A 60 -2.08 22.90 13.59
CA PHE A 60 -2.09 22.84 15.07
C PHE A 60 -1.33 24.00 15.75
N GLY A 61 -0.73 24.92 14.98
CA GLY A 61 -0.12 26.15 15.48
C GLY A 61 0.97 25.92 16.53
N PRO A 62 0.79 26.33 17.80
CA PRO A 62 1.77 26.11 18.87
C PRO A 62 2.14 24.63 19.06
N TRP A 63 1.20 23.72 18.77
CA TRP A 63 1.36 22.27 18.93
C TRP A 63 1.87 21.57 17.66
N GLN A 64 2.37 22.32 16.66
CA GLN A 64 2.85 21.77 15.40
C GLN A 64 3.85 20.62 15.58
N GLU A 65 4.83 20.77 16.47
CA GLU A 65 5.85 19.73 16.71
C GLU A 65 5.23 18.46 17.30
N ALA A 66 4.29 18.63 18.24
CA ALA A 66 3.57 17.53 18.87
C ALA A 66 2.63 16.83 17.86
N ALA A 67 1.96 17.60 17.00
CA ALA A 67 1.11 17.07 15.93
C ALA A 67 1.94 16.30 14.89
N PHE A 68 3.09 16.83 14.49
CA PHE A 68 4.01 16.13 13.59
C PHE A 68 4.49 14.81 14.20
N ALA A 69 4.90 14.83 15.48
CA ALA A 69 5.32 13.62 16.19
C ALA A 69 4.18 12.59 16.31
N ALA A 70 2.95 13.03 16.60
CA ALA A 70 1.78 12.15 16.67
C ALA A 70 1.44 11.52 15.32
N ILE A 71 1.50 12.30 14.22
CA ILE A 71 1.29 11.79 12.86
C ILE A 71 2.39 10.80 12.48
N ALA A 72 3.65 11.12 12.78
CA ALA A 72 4.77 10.22 12.53
C ALA A 72 4.60 8.89 13.29
N LEU A 73 4.22 8.95 14.57
CA LEU A 73 3.93 7.76 15.38
C LEU A 73 2.79 6.93 14.78
N LEU A 74 1.71 7.58 14.35
CA LEU A 74 0.59 6.90 13.68
C LEU A 74 1.05 6.18 12.41
N ILE A 75 1.86 6.85 11.57
CA ILE A 75 2.42 6.25 10.36
C ILE A 75 3.30 5.05 10.70
N THR A 76 4.15 5.16 11.72
CA THR A 76 4.97 4.04 12.21
C THR A 76 4.10 2.85 12.64
N LEU A 77 3.00 3.08 13.38
CA LEU A 77 2.07 2.03 13.78
C LEU A 77 1.39 1.35 12.57
N VAL A 78 1.01 2.13 11.55
CA VAL A 78 0.43 1.61 10.30
C VAL A 78 1.44 0.77 9.53
N ILE A 79 2.72 1.18 9.50
CA ILE A 79 3.82 0.41 8.89
C ILE A 79 3.94 -0.95 9.56
N PHE A 80 3.89 -1.02 10.89
CA PHE A 80 3.93 -2.30 11.63
C PHE A 80 2.77 -3.25 11.32
N CYS A 81 1.65 -2.75 10.78
CA CYS A 81 0.54 -3.59 10.33
C CYS A 81 0.82 -4.27 8.98
N VAL A 82 1.72 -3.74 8.16
CA VAL A 82 2.10 -4.28 6.84
C VAL A 82 2.55 -5.75 6.90
N PRO A 83 3.54 -6.13 7.71
CA PRO A 83 3.99 -7.52 7.78
C PRO A 83 2.86 -8.47 8.23
N VAL A 84 2.00 -8.03 9.15
CA VAL A 84 0.84 -8.80 9.60
C VAL A 84 -0.13 -9.07 8.44
N ILE A 85 -0.47 -8.03 7.67
CA ILE A 85 -1.34 -8.16 6.49
C ILE A 85 -0.71 -9.09 5.45
N LEU A 86 0.59 -8.95 5.18
CA LEU A 86 1.32 -9.82 4.23
C LEU A 86 1.36 -11.28 4.66
N ILE A 87 1.54 -11.54 5.95
CA ILE A 87 1.50 -12.89 6.53
C ILE A 87 0.11 -13.49 6.41
N ILE A 88 -0.95 -12.74 6.77
CA ILE A 88 -2.33 -13.18 6.63
C ILE A 88 -2.63 -13.51 5.17
N ASN A 89 -2.23 -12.64 4.23
CA ASN A 89 -2.40 -12.87 2.80
C ASN A 89 -1.67 -14.12 2.32
N GLY A 90 -0.44 -14.34 2.79
CA GLY A 90 0.34 -15.55 2.51
C GLY A 90 -0.35 -16.82 3.02
N VAL A 91 -0.78 -16.84 4.28
CA VAL A 91 -1.48 -17.99 4.89
C VAL A 91 -2.80 -18.28 4.16
N GLN A 92 -3.58 -17.25 3.80
CA GLN A 92 -4.82 -17.43 3.05
C GLN A 92 -4.57 -18.05 1.66
N ARG A 93 -3.49 -17.63 0.96
CA ARG A 93 -3.11 -18.23 -0.33
C ARG A 93 -2.70 -19.70 -0.18
N ILE A 94 -1.89 -20.03 0.82
CA ILE A 94 -1.48 -21.42 1.09
C ILE A 94 -2.69 -22.29 1.38
N LYS A 95 -3.66 -21.82 2.19
CA LYS A 95 -4.90 -22.56 2.50
C LYS A 95 -5.78 -22.79 1.27
N LYS A 96 -5.81 -21.85 0.32
CA LYS A 96 -6.70 -21.91 -0.86
C LYS A 96 -6.09 -22.63 -2.06
N GLU A 97 -4.79 -22.48 -2.28
CA GLU A 97 -4.12 -22.87 -3.52
C GLU A 97 -2.97 -23.87 -3.30
N GLY A 98 -2.66 -24.22 -2.04
CA GLY A 98 -1.60 -25.15 -1.67
C GLY A 98 -0.21 -24.51 -1.58
N THR A 99 0.81 -25.33 -1.27
CA THR A 99 2.19 -24.92 -0.94
C THR A 99 3.10 -24.73 -2.17
N ARG A 100 2.61 -24.06 -3.22
CA ARG A 100 3.47 -23.69 -4.35
C ARG A 100 4.40 -22.55 -3.98
N PHE A 101 5.61 -22.50 -4.56
CA PHE A 101 6.61 -21.46 -4.29
C PHE A 101 6.07 -20.03 -4.42
N GLN A 102 5.21 -19.81 -5.44
CA GLN A 102 4.53 -18.53 -5.66
C GLN A 102 3.63 -18.11 -4.49
N ASN A 103 3.07 -19.07 -3.76
CA ASN A 103 2.14 -18.83 -2.65
C ASN A 103 2.88 -18.55 -1.33
N LEU A 104 4.16 -18.95 -1.24
CA LEU A 104 5.02 -18.67 -0.09
C LEU A 104 5.65 -17.26 -0.17
N LEU A 105 5.67 -16.64 -1.36
CA LEU A 105 6.37 -15.38 -1.57
C LEU A 105 5.84 -14.25 -0.68
N SER A 106 4.52 -14.11 -0.56
CA SER A 106 3.89 -13.11 0.32
C SER A 106 4.18 -13.37 1.79
N LEU A 107 4.22 -14.64 2.20
CA LEU A 107 4.51 -15.02 3.59
C LEU A 107 5.98 -14.72 3.93
N PHE A 108 6.91 -15.09 3.05
CA PHE A 108 8.32 -14.80 3.20
C PHE A 108 8.60 -13.29 3.22
N LEU A 109 7.99 -12.53 2.30
CA LEU A 109 8.10 -11.07 2.28
C LEU A 109 7.61 -10.46 3.60
N GLY A 110 6.47 -10.92 4.12
CA GLY A 110 5.93 -10.45 5.40
C GLY A 110 6.87 -10.73 6.57
N LEU A 111 7.52 -11.89 6.60
CA LEU A 111 8.50 -12.24 7.65
C LEU A 111 9.76 -11.35 7.56
N VAL A 112 10.31 -11.17 6.35
CA VAL A 112 11.50 -10.34 6.12
C VAL A 112 11.23 -8.88 6.47
N VAL A 113 10.10 -8.34 6.03
CA VAL A 113 9.68 -6.97 6.34
C VAL A 113 9.47 -6.80 7.84
N GLY A 114 8.75 -7.72 8.49
CA GLY A 114 8.50 -7.65 9.94
C GLY A 114 9.78 -7.75 10.76
N ALA A 115 10.69 -8.66 10.41
CA ALA A 115 12.00 -8.75 11.05
C ALA A 115 12.82 -7.46 10.83
N GLY A 116 12.80 -6.91 9.62
CA GLY A 116 13.48 -5.65 9.29
C GLY A 116 12.94 -4.46 10.07
N GLU A 117 11.62 -4.34 10.23
CA GLU A 117 10.98 -3.26 11.00
C GLU A 117 11.31 -3.34 12.49
N ILE A 118 11.25 -4.54 13.08
CA ILE A 118 11.65 -4.77 14.48
C ILE A 118 13.11 -4.41 14.69
N CYS A 119 14.00 -4.88 13.81
CA CYS A 119 15.42 -4.55 13.85
C CYS A 119 15.67 -3.05 13.74
N THR A 120 14.94 -2.35 12.86
CA THR A 120 15.05 -0.90 12.69
C THR A 120 14.66 -0.16 13.96
N VAL A 121 13.58 -0.56 14.62
CA VAL A 121 13.16 0.08 15.87
C VAL A 121 14.13 -0.20 17.01
N LEU A 122 14.59 -1.44 17.16
CA LEU A 122 15.52 -1.82 18.23
C LEU A 122 16.89 -1.14 18.08
N VAL A 123 17.42 -1.06 16.85
CA VAL A 123 18.81 -0.62 16.61
C VAL A 123 18.91 0.87 16.30
N ILE A 124 17.87 1.49 15.74
CA ILE A 124 17.92 2.91 15.33
C ILE A 124 17.01 3.76 16.21
N LEU A 125 15.73 3.41 16.33
CA LEU A 125 14.74 4.29 16.97
C LEU A 125 14.90 4.37 18.51
N LEU A 126 15.03 3.24 19.20
CA LEU A 126 15.11 3.21 20.67
C LEU A 126 16.41 3.84 21.22
N PRO A 127 17.59 3.63 20.59
CA PRO A 127 18.80 4.38 20.89
C PRO A 127 18.65 5.89 20.69
N TYR A 128 18.04 6.31 19.58
CA TYR A 128 17.82 7.74 19.28
C TYR A 128 16.91 8.40 20.33
N LEU A 129 15.93 7.67 20.86
CA LEU A 129 15.04 8.13 21.93
C LEU A 129 15.67 8.06 23.34
N GLY A 130 16.93 7.61 23.47
CA GLY A 130 17.65 7.54 24.74
C GLY A 130 17.20 6.43 25.69
N VAL A 131 16.38 5.48 25.22
CA VAL A 131 15.83 4.38 26.05
C VAL A 131 16.89 3.34 26.40
N PHE A 132 17.88 3.13 25.53
CA PHE A 132 18.96 2.16 25.72
C PHE A 132 20.35 2.79 25.58
N GLN A 133 20.65 3.83 26.36
CA GLN A 133 21.98 4.47 26.38
C GLN A 133 23.14 3.50 26.72
N SER A 134 22.87 2.37 27.38
CA SER A 134 23.85 1.32 27.69
C SER A 134 24.12 0.35 26.54
N MET A 135 23.19 0.16 25.59
CA MET A 135 23.40 -0.69 24.41
C MET A 135 24.15 0.05 23.29
N THR A 136 24.14 1.39 23.32
CA THR A 136 24.79 2.25 22.33
C THR A 136 26.31 2.24 22.39
N GLU A 137 26.95 1.80 23.47
CA GLU A 137 28.42 1.67 23.49
C GLU A 137 28.90 0.36 22.82
N HIS A 138 28.10 -0.71 22.88
CA HIS A 138 28.41 -2.00 22.25
C HIS A 138 27.85 -2.14 20.82
N VAL A 139 26.71 -1.50 20.55
CA VAL A 139 26.12 -1.31 19.21
C VAL A 139 26.35 0.14 18.76
N ALA A 140 27.44 0.76 19.23
CA ALA A 140 27.91 1.97 18.59
C ALA A 140 28.11 1.59 17.12
N LEU A 141 27.32 2.18 16.23
CA LEU A 141 27.60 2.25 14.81
C LEU A 141 28.93 3.01 14.65
N LYS A 142 30.05 2.40 15.06
CA LYS A 142 31.36 2.77 14.54
C LYS A 142 31.18 2.76 13.04
N ALA A 143 31.66 3.81 12.37
CA ALA A 143 31.61 3.99 10.92
C ALA A 143 32.36 2.87 10.20
N SER A 144 31.78 1.68 10.23
CA SER A 144 32.24 0.42 9.70
C SER A 144 31.26 0.04 8.61
N LEU A 145 31.74 -0.60 7.55
CA LEU A 145 30.91 -1.00 6.40
C LEU A 145 29.65 -1.78 6.83
N LEU A 146 29.72 -2.55 7.91
CA LEU A 146 28.58 -3.29 8.47
C LEU A 146 27.43 -2.38 8.93
N SER A 147 27.76 -1.23 9.55
CA SER A 147 26.79 -0.24 10.02
C SER A 147 26.03 0.41 8.86
N MET A 148 26.76 0.73 7.78
CA MET A 148 26.18 1.34 6.58
C MET A 148 25.26 0.37 5.85
N ILE A 149 25.65 -0.91 5.75
CA ILE A 149 24.81 -1.97 5.17
C ILE A 149 23.51 -2.12 5.98
N PHE A 150 23.61 -2.12 7.32
CA PHE A 150 22.44 -2.25 8.17
C PHE A 150 21.47 -1.08 8.02
N VAL A 151 21.97 0.16 8.02
CA VAL A 151 21.15 1.36 7.78
C VAL A 151 20.52 1.32 6.38
N PHE A 152 21.27 0.89 5.35
CA PHE A 152 20.74 0.75 4.00
C PHE A 152 19.58 -0.26 3.93
N ILE A 153 19.72 -1.42 4.59
CA ILE A 153 18.66 -2.42 4.68
C ILE A 153 17.45 -1.85 5.43
N ALA A 154 17.66 -1.19 6.57
CA ALA A 154 16.59 -0.58 7.36
C ALA A 154 15.80 0.45 6.55
N VAL A 155 16.49 1.38 5.87
CA VAL A 155 15.86 2.39 5.00
C VAL A 155 15.10 1.72 3.86
N SER A 156 15.66 0.67 3.25
CA SER A 156 15.01 -0.07 2.16
C SER A 156 13.72 -0.76 2.63
N VAL A 157 13.72 -1.35 3.82
CA VAL A 157 12.53 -1.98 4.42
C VAL A 157 11.46 -0.93 4.70
N VAL A 158 11.83 0.18 5.36
CA VAL A 158 10.89 1.28 5.66
C VAL A 158 10.30 1.86 4.37
N TYR A 159 11.13 2.08 3.35
CA TYR A 159 10.68 2.54 2.04
C TYR A 159 9.71 1.54 1.39
N GLY A 160 10.03 0.25 1.42
CA GLY A 160 9.16 -0.80 0.90
C GLY A 160 7.79 -0.83 1.59
N SER A 161 7.77 -0.75 2.92
CA SER A 161 6.53 -0.69 3.70
C SER A 161 5.73 0.57 3.42
N LEU A 162 6.36 1.74 3.31
CA LEU A 162 5.69 2.99 2.94
C LEU A 162 5.03 2.93 1.57
N VAL A 163 5.74 2.40 0.56
CA VAL A 163 5.18 2.20 -0.78
C VAL A 163 4.01 1.21 -0.75
N PHE A 164 4.12 0.14 0.06
CA PHE A 164 3.04 -0.82 0.21
C PHE A 164 1.78 -0.21 0.86
N VAL A 165 1.95 0.59 1.93
CA VAL A 165 0.85 1.33 2.56
C VAL A 165 0.21 2.30 1.59
N ALA A 166 1.01 3.04 0.82
CA ALA A 166 0.51 3.98 -0.19
C ALA A 166 -0.28 3.25 -1.29
N PHE A 167 0.22 2.10 -1.74
CA PHE A 167 -0.49 1.24 -2.67
C PHE A 167 -1.80 0.74 -2.09
N MET A 168 -1.82 0.25 -0.84
CA MET A 168 -3.05 -0.15 -0.15
C MET A 168 -4.06 0.99 -0.09
N PHE A 169 -3.64 2.17 0.35
CA PHE A 169 -4.50 3.34 0.43
C PHE A 169 -5.09 3.69 -0.94
N TYR A 170 -4.27 3.71 -1.99
CA TYR A 170 -4.73 3.95 -3.36
C TYR A 170 -5.72 2.89 -3.85
N THR A 171 -5.51 1.61 -3.54
CA THR A 171 -6.47 0.56 -3.89
C THR A 171 -7.80 0.70 -3.15
N LEU A 172 -7.78 1.13 -1.89
CA LEU A 172 -9.00 1.44 -1.13
C LEU A 172 -9.74 2.64 -1.72
N LEU A 173 -9.02 3.69 -2.13
CA LEU A 173 -9.62 4.83 -2.84
C LEU A 173 -10.32 4.37 -4.12
N LEU A 174 -9.68 3.47 -4.90
CA LEU A 174 -10.30 2.91 -6.10
C LEU A 174 -11.54 2.05 -5.78
N GLN A 175 -11.57 1.38 -4.63
CA GLN A 175 -12.71 0.55 -4.22
C GLN A 175 -13.93 1.38 -3.80
N ILE A 176 -13.71 2.56 -3.22
CA ILE A 176 -14.79 3.50 -2.81
C ILE A 176 -15.42 4.17 -4.03
N VAL A 177 -14.65 4.39 -5.11
CA VAL A 177 -15.17 5.00 -6.33
C VAL A 177 -16.15 4.03 -7.03
N PRO A 178 -17.43 4.41 -7.20
CA PRO A 178 -18.43 3.54 -7.80
C PRO A 178 -18.04 3.16 -9.23
N HIS A 179 -18.19 1.87 -9.54
CA HIS A 179 -18.02 1.36 -10.89
C HIS A 179 -19.23 1.77 -11.73
N LYS A 180 -19.01 2.13 -13.00
CA LYS A 180 -20.11 2.40 -13.93
C LYS A 180 -20.95 1.14 -14.07
N HIS A 181 -22.27 1.29 -13.96
CA HIS A 181 -23.24 0.20 -13.92
C HIS A 181 -23.82 -0.15 -15.29
N ASP A 182 -23.32 0.43 -16.38
CA ASP A 182 -23.81 0.17 -17.73
C ASP A 182 -22.77 -0.69 -18.46
N PHE A 183 -22.97 -1.99 -18.46
CA PHE A 183 -22.09 -2.95 -19.11
C PHE A 183 -22.77 -3.48 -20.38
N ASP A 184 -22.15 -3.31 -21.54
CA ASP A 184 -22.64 -3.95 -22.77
C ASP A 184 -22.23 -5.44 -22.84
N TYR A 185 -21.07 -5.77 -22.26
CA TYR A 185 -20.45 -7.09 -22.33
C TYR A 185 -19.81 -7.50 -21.00
N ILE A 186 -20.06 -8.74 -20.56
CA ILE A 186 -19.35 -9.36 -19.43
C ILE A 186 -18.41 -10.44 -19.98
N ILE A 187 -17.11 -10.18 -19.95
CA ILE A 187 -16.08 -11.14 -20.37
C ILE A 187 -15.61 -11.94 -19.14
N ILE A 188 -15.84 -13.24 -19.14
CA ILE A 188 -15.41 -14.13 -18.06
C ILE A 188 -14.09 -14.77 -18.48
N HIS A 189 -12.97 -14.34 -17.89
CA HIS A 189 -11.67 -14.96 -18.15
C HIS A 189 -11.60 -16.37 -17.55
N GLY A 190 -11.46 -17.37 -18.41
CA GLY A 190 -11.27 -18.76 -18.03
C GLY A 190 -9.92 -18.97 -17.34
N SER A 191 -9.90 -19.82 -16.32
CA SER A 191 -8.69 -20.13 -15.54
C SER A 191 -8.26 -21.59 -15.63
N GLY A 192 -8.80 -22.36 -16.58
CA GLY A 192 -8.62 -23.81 -16.67
C GLY A 192 -9.37 -24.58 -15.56
N LEU A 193 -9.76 -25.82 -15.85
CA LEU A 193 -10.36 -26.74 -14.89
C LEU A 193 -9.26 -27.51 -14.14
N ILE A 194 -9.37 -27.62 -12.82
CA ILE A 194 -8.48 -28.46 -12.00
C ILE A 194 -8.74 -29.92 -12.42
N GLY A 195 -7.73 -30.56 -13.00
CA GLY A 195 -7.83 -31.96 -13.44
C GLY A 195 -8.85 -32.19 -14.56
N GLY A 196 -9.25 -31.16 -15.32
CA GLY A 196 -10.17 -31.29 -16.46
C GLY A 196 -11.65 -31.36 -16.12
N SER A 197 -12.04 -31.59 -14.87
CA SER A 197 -13.45 -31.75 -14.47
C SER A 197 -13.89 -30.84 -13.32
N ARG A 198 -12.95 -30.38 -12.48
CA ARG A 198 -13.28 -29.57 -11.29
C ARG A 198 -13.05 -28.08 -11.56
N VAL A 199 -14.10 -27.28 -11.40
CA VAL A 199 -14.03 -25.82 -11.42
C VAL A 199 -13.16 -25.36 -10.25
N SER A 200 -12.14 -24.54 -10.53
CA SER A 200 -11.35 -23.92 -9.45
C SER A 200 -12.22 -22.93 -8.68
N LYS A 201 -11.95 -22.75 -7.38
CA LYS A 201 -12.69 -21.77 -6.58
C LYS A 201 -12.67 -20.36 -7.19
N LEU A 202 -11.54 -19.99 -7.82
CA LEU A 202 -11.39 -18.72 -8.53
C LEU A 202 -12.32 -18.59 -9.75
N LEU A 203 -12.56 -19.68 -10.48
CA LEU A 203 -13.49 -19.69 -11.61
C LEU A 203 -14.95 -19.63 -11.13
N ALA A 204 -15.27 -20.34 -10.05
CA ALA A 204 -16.58 -20.28 -9.42
C ALA A 204 -16.92 -18.85 -8.96
N ASP A 205 -16.02 -18.21 -8.21
CA ASP A 205 -16.22 -16.84 -7.72
C ASP A 205 -16.43 -15.83 -8.88
N ARG A 206 -15.76 -16.03 -10.02
CA ARG A 206 -15.93 -15.19 -11.22
C ARG A 206 -17.27 -15.43 -11.92
N LEU A 207 -17.69 -16.69 -12.03
CA LEU A 207 -18.99 -17.07 -12.60
C LEU A 207 -20.13 -16.51 -11.75
N ASP A 208 -20.05 -16.68 -10.43
CA ASP A 208 -21.05 -16.15 -9.49
C ASP A 208 -21.17 -14.63 -9.60
N LYS A 209 -20.04 -13.93 -9.72
CA LYS A 209 -20.06 -12.47 -9.92
C LYS A 209 -20.65 -12.07 -11.26
N ALA A 210 -20.34 -12.77 -12.35
CA ALA A 210 -20.94 -12.52 -13.65
C ALA A 210 -22.47 -12.73 -13.64
N ILE A 211 -22.94 -13.81 -13.00
CA ILE A 211 -24.38 -14.10 -12.82
C ILE A 211 -25.03 -12.99 -11.98
N SER A 212 -24.36 -12.52 -10.92
CA SER A 212 -24.89 -11.46 -10.06
C SER A 212 -25.09 -10.13 -10.81
N LEU A 213 -24.19 -9.80 -11.74
CA LEU A 213 -24.28 -8.60 -12.57
C LEU A 213 -25.39 -8.73 -13.61
N TYR A 214 -25.45 -9.89 -14.29
CA TYR A 214 -26.50 -10.17 -15.28
C TYR A 214 -27.91 -10.10 -14.70
N LYS A 215 -28.11 -10.54 -13.46
CA LYS A 215 -29.42 -10.45 -12.77
C LYS A 215 -29.76 -9.05 -12.29
N LYS A 216 -28.76 -8.17 -12.13
CA LYS A 216 -28.93 -6.83 -11.55
C LYS A 216 -29.22 -5.78 -12.62
N ASP A 217 -28.81 -6.01 -13.86
CA ASP A 217 -29.08 -5.10 -14.97
C ASP A 217 -30.46 -5.34 -15.62
N PRO A 218 -31.23 -4.27 -15.89
CA PRO A 218 -32.52 -4.35 -16.57
C PRO A 218 -32.38 -4.78 -18.04
N THR A 219 -31.24 -4.51 -18.66
CA THR A 219 -30.86 -5.01 -19.99
C THR A 219 -29.71 -6.02 -19.84
N PRO A 220 -29.96 -7.32 -19.98
CA PRO A 220 -28.97 -8.34 -19.67
C PRO A 220 -27.73 -8.23 -20.60
N PRO A 221 -26.53 -8.00 -20.05
CA PRO A 221 -25.30 -7.91 -20.84
C PRO A 221 -24.92 -9.25 -21.46
N MET A 222 -24.29 -9.22 -22.64
CA MET A 222 -23.84 -10.45 -23.30
C MET A 222 -22.64 -11.06 -22.55
N MET A 223 -22.80 -12.29 -22.05
CA MET A 223 -21.73 -13.03 -21.39
C MET A 223 -20.83 -13.75 -22.41
N ILE A 224 -19.53 -13.48 -22.38
CA ILE A 224 -18.53 -14.14 -23.23
C ILE A 224 -17.52 -14.87 -22.33
N PRO A 225 -17.63 -16.20 -22.18
CA PRO A 225 -16.61 -16.98 -21.49
C PRO A 225 -15.36 -17.10 -22.37
N SER A 226 -14.34 -16.30 -22.06
CA SER A 226 -13.03 -16.33 -22.71
C SER A 226 -12.14 -17.36 -22.03
N GLY A 227 -12.34 -18.64 -22.34
CA GLY A 227 -11.54 -19.76 -21.85
C GLY A 227 -10.66 -20.36 -22.94
N GLY A 228 -9.49 -19.78 -23.21
CA GLY A 228 -8.50 -20.36 -24.11
C GLY A 228 -7.60 -21.34 -23.37
N GLN A 229 -7.62 -22.63 -23.74
CA GLN A 229 -6.60 -23.58 -23.37
C GLN A 229 -5.36 -23.27 -24.24
N GLY A 230 -4.35 -22.62 -23.66
CA GLY A 230 -3.15 -22.22 -24.40
C GLY A 230 -2.50 -23.41 -25.10
N GLY A 231 -2.63 -23.50 -26.43
CA GLY A 231 -1.84 -24.26 -27.41
C GLY A 231 -1.64 -25.77 -27.26
N ARG A 232 -1.72 -26.37 -26.07
CA ARG A 232 -1.36 -27.78 -25.84
C ARG A 232 -2.14 -28.40 -24.69
N ARG A 233 -3.33 -28.91 -25.00
CA ARG A 233 -3.88 -30.23 -24.61
C ARG A 233 -5.37 -30.21 -24.91
N ARG A 234 -5.87 -31.28 -25.54
CA ARG A 234 -7.27 -31.44 -25.97
C ARG A 234 -8.16 -31.71 -24.76
N CYS A 235 -9.36 -31.15 -24.75
CA CYS A 235 -10.49 -31.73 -24.02
C CYS A 235 -11.00 -32.93 -24.81
N LEU A 236 -11.11 -34.08 -24.13
CA LEU A 236 -12.09 -35.11 -24.41
C LEU A 236 -13.31 -34.83 -23.53
#